data_AF-A0A2P2KMG9-F1
#
_entry.id   AF-A0A2P2KMG9-F1
#
_cell.length_a   1.000
_cell.length_b   1.000
_cell.length_c   1.000
_cell.angle_alpha   90.00
_cell.angle_beta   90.00
_cell.angle_gamma   90.00
#
_symmetry.space_group_name_H-M   'P 1'
#
loop_
_entity.id
_entity.type
_entity.pdbx_description
1 polymer ?
#
loop_
_entity_poly.entity_id
_entity_poly.type
_entity_poly.pdbx_seq_one_letter_code
_entity_poly.pdbx_strand_id
1 'polypeptide(L)'
;MDLGFSLEALIPSWNSVAVLLMYFGYLAVAGSVPLGKVTPGVILQDGSRIYYRCNGLLSLLLLVALLGIGAKIDAISPTVISERGLELLSATFAFSFLVTLMLYAAGCNSKHQGSSLKSHITGNLIHDWWFGIQLNPQFLGIDLKFFFVRAGMMGWLFINLSILAKTILDDSLSCSMILYQVFCVVI
;
A
#
# COMPACT_ATOMS: atom_id res chain seq x y z
N MET A 1 20.29 27.55 2.69
CA MET A 1 20.35 27.19 4.12
C MET A 1 19.08 26.42 4.43
N ASP A 2 18.93 25.15 4.04
CA ASP A 2 17.64 24.43 4.22
C ASP A 2 17.80 22.91 4.45
N LEU A 3 19.01 22.45 4.80
CA LEU A 3 19.24 21.02 5.06
C LEU A 3 18.59 20.59 6.38
N GLY A 4 18.57 21.46 7.39
CA GLY A 4 17.95 21.19 8.70
C GLY A 4 16.42 21.05 8.61
N PHE A 5 15.76 21.95 7.86
CA PHE A 5 14.30 21.88 7.64
C PHE A 5 13.90 20.59 6.89
N SER A 6 14.72 20.18 5.92
CA SER A 6 14.49 18.95 5.16
C SER A 6 14.66 17.68 6.01
N LEU A 7 15.56 17.70 7.00
CA LEU A 7 15.78 16.56 7.91
C LEU A 7 14.68 16.43 8.97
N GLU A 8 14.15 17.54 9.50
CA GLU A 8 13.01 17.51 10.42
C GLU A 8 11.73 17.01 9.73
N ALA A 9 11.48 17.44 8.49
CA ALA A 9 10.37 16.95 7.66
C ALA A 9 10.49 15.44 7.30
N LEU A 10 11.67 14.86 7.48
CA LEU A 10 11.93 13.43 7.28
C LEU A 10 11.57 12.59 8.51
N ILE A 11 11.42 13.19 9.69
CA ILE A 11 11.05 12.45 10.89
C ILE A 11 9.55 12.18 10.84
N PRO A 12 9.12 10.91 10.78
CA PRO A 12 7.70 10.60 10.67
C PRO A 12 6.96 11.01 11.95
N SER A 13 6.03 11.95 11.81
CA SER A 13 5.16 12.32 12.93
C SER A 13 4.19 11.19 13.28
N TRP A 14 3.72 11.17 14.53
CA TRP A 14 2.69 10.21 14.97
C TRP A 14 1.42 10.27 14.12
N ASN A 15 1.08 11.44 13.59
CA ASN A 15 -0.07 11.62 12.70
C ASN A 15 0.16 10.93 11.35
N SER A 16 1.34 11.08 10.75
CA SER A 16 1.68 10.42 9.48
C SER A 16 1.71 8.90 9.61
N VAL A 17 2.23 8.39 10.74
CA VAL A 17 2.16 6.96 11.07
C VAL A 17 0.72 6.49 11.25
N ALA A 18 -0.11 7.26 11.98
CA ALA A 18 -1.52 6.93 12.17
C ALA A 18 -2.29 6.89 10.84
N VAL A 19 -2.05 7.84 9.93
CA VAL A 19 -2.65 7.85 8.59
C VAL A 19 -2.26 6.60 7.80
N LEU A 20 -0.98 6.23 7.82
CA LEU A 20 -0.49 5.03 7.15
C LEU A 20 -1.12 3.75 7.73
N LEU A 21 -1.21 3.65 9.06
CA LEU A 21 -1.84 2.51 9.74
C LEU A 21 -3.34 2.43 9.47
N MET A 22 -4.05 3.56 9.48
CA MET A 22 -5.47 3.61 9.12
C MET A 22 -5.69 3.19 7.66
N TYR A 23 -4.79 3.61 6.76
CA TYR A 23 -4.84 3.20 5.36
C TYR A 23 -4.64 1.69 5.18
N PHE A 24 -3.60 1.11 5.78
CA PHE A 24 -3.39 -0.34 5.72
C PHE A 24 -4.50 -1.13 6.42
N GLY A 25 -5.00 -0.62 7.56
CA GLY A 25 -6.13 -1.21 8.28
C GLY A 25 -7.39 -1.22 7.43
N TYR A 26 -7.72 -0.11 6.77
CA TYR A 26 -8.82 -0.03 5.82
C TYR A 26 -8.66 -1.07 4.70
N LEU A 27 -7.49 -1.15 4.08
CA LEU A 27 -7.25 -2.11 3.00
C LEU A 27 -7.38 -3.57 3.45
N ALA A 28 -6.95 -3.87 4.67
CA ALA A 28 -7.05 -5.21 5.24
C ALA A 28 -8.52 -5.57 5.48
N VAL A 29 -9.30 -4.65 6.07
CA VAL A 29 -10.75 -4.82 6.26
C VAL A 29 -11.45 -4.93 4.92
N ALA A 30 -11.32 -3.95 4.03
CA ALA A 30 -11.96 -3.91 2.72
C ALA A 30 -11.57 -5.11 1.83
N GLY A 31 -10.32 -5.59 1.93
CA GLY A 31 -9.86 -6.81 1.26
C GLY A 31 -10.48 -8.09 1.81
N SER A 32 -10.78 -8.13 3.12
CA SER A 32 -11.43 -9.26 3.77
C SER A 32 -12.95 -9.32 3.53
N VAL A 33 -13.57 -8.22 3.12
CA VAL A 33 -15.01 -8.15 2.85
C VAL A 33 -15.41 -9.20 1.79
N PRO A 34 -16.46 -10.01 2.03
CA PRO A 34 -16.86 -11.11 1.12
C PRO A 34 -17.51 -10.63 -0.19
N LEU A 35 -17.56 -9.32 -0.43
CA LEU A 35 -18.12 -8.72 -1.63
C LEU A 35 -17.06 -8.74 -2.73
N GLY A 36 -17.22 -9.64 -3.71
CA GLY A 36 -16.37 -9.70 -4.89
C GLY A 36 -16.31 -11.11 -5.50
N LYS A 37 -15.90 -11.19 -6.77
CA LYS A 37 -15.67 -12.48 -7.42
C LYS A 37 -14.41 -13.12 -6.85
N VAL A 38 -14.51 -14.39 -6.47
CA VAL A 38 -13.35 -15.19 -6.06
C VAL A 38 -12.78 -15.84 -7.32
N THR A 39 -11.56 -15.46 -7.68
CA THR A 39 -10.89 -15.93 -8.88
C THR A 39 -9.74 -16.86 -8.49
N PRO A 40 -9.64 -18.06 -9.09
CA PRO A 40 -8.51 -18.95 -8.87
C PRO A 40 -7.21 -18.34 -9.44
N GLY A 41 -6.14 -18.40 -8.67
CA GLY A 41 -4.79 -18.06 -9.12
C GLY A 41 -4.15 -19.15 -9.97
N VAL A 42 -2.86 -18.95 -10.27
CA VAL A 42 -2.03 -19.93 -10.97
C VAL A 42 -1.88 -21.19 -10.10
N ILE A 43 -1.78 -22.35 -10.74
CA ILE A 43 -1.49 -23.62 -10.05
C ILE A 43 -0.01 -23.60 -9.64
N LEU A 44 0.26 -23.78 -8.35
CA LEU A 44 1.62 -23.81 -7.82
C LEU A 44 2.33 -25.12 -8.19
N GLN A 45 3.64 -25.19 -7.93
CA GLN A 45 4.43 -26.38 -8.26
C GLN A 45 4.01 -27.64 -7.48
N ASP A 46 3.31 -27.49 -6.36
CA ASP A 46 2.70 -28.61 -5.60
C ASP A 46 1.29 -28.99 -6.06
N GLY A 47 0.75 -28.35 -7.11
CA GLY A 47 -0.62 -28.55 -7.57
C GLY A 47 -1.68 -27.83 -6.74
N SER A 48 -1.30 -27.11 -5.67
CA SER A 48 -2.23 -26.28 -4.89
C SER A 48 -2.59 -25.00 -5.63
N ARG A 49 -3.69 -24.36 -5.21
CA ARG A 49 -4.20 -23.14 -5.85
C ARG A 49 -4.67 -22.14 -4.81
N ILE A 50 -4.16 -20.91 -4.90
CA ILE A 50 -4.58 -19.79 -4.06
C ILE A 50 -5.77 -19.11 -4.73
N TYR A 51 -6.77 -18.73 -3.94
CA TYR A 51 -7.96 -18.03 -4.42
C TYR A 51 -7.90 -16.57 -4.00
N TYR A 52 -8.07 -15.67 -4.98
CA TYR A 52 -8.00 -14.23 -4.77
C TYR A 52 -9.38 -13.61 -4.86
N ARG A 53 -9.69 -12.69 -3.94
CA ARG A 53 -10.92 -11.90 -3.97
C ARG A 53 -10.70 -10.65 -4.79
N CYS A 54 -11.33 -10.59 -5.97
CA CYS A 54 -11.24 -9.46 -6.88
C CYS A 54 -12.30 -8.41 -6.51
N ASN A 55 -12.02 -7.62 -5.49
CA ASN A 55 -12.87 -6.53 -5.00
C ASN A 55 -12.18 -5.15 -5.05
N GLY A 56 -11.13 -5.01 -5.86
CA GLY A 56 -10.30 -3.79 -5.94
C GLY A 56 -11.11 -2.54 -6.28
N LEU A 57 -11.94 -2.58 -7.32
CA LEU A 57 -12.74 -1.42 -7.73
C LEU A 57 -13.75 -1.00 -6.65
N LEU A 58 -14.45 -1.96 -6.05
CA LEU A 58 -15.39 -1.69 -4.96
C LEU A 58 -14.67 -1.06 -3.75
N SER A 59 -13.53 -1.63 -3.37
CA SER A 59 -12.68 -1.12 -2.29
C SER A 59 -12.15 0.29 -2.59
N LEU A 60 -11.90 0.61 -3.87
CA LEU A 60 -11.49 1.95 -4.28
C LEU A 60 -12.65 2.95 -4.16
N LEU A 61 -13.81 2.61 -4.72
CA LEU A 61 -15.00 3.48 -4.68
C LEU A 61 -15.44 3.76 -3.25
N LEU A 62 -15.43 2.74 -2.38
CA LEU A 62 -15.73 2.90 -0.96
C LEU A 62 -14.73 3.85 -0.27
N LEU A 63 -13.44 3.74 -0.60
CA LEU A 63 -12.42 4.60 0.01
C LEU A 63 -12.56 6.05 -0.45
N VAL A 64 -12.77 6.27 -1.75
CA VAL A 64 -13.02 7.61 -2.31
C VAL A 64 -14.29 8.21 -1.70
N ALA A 65 -15.36 7.42 -1.56
CA ALA A 65 -16.60 7.88 -0.93
C ALA A 65 -16.38 8.25 0.55
N LEU A 66 -15.65 7.42 1.33
CA LEU A 66 -15.32 7.69 2.72
C LEU A 66 -14.48 8.96 2.87
N LEU A 67 -13.47 9.15 2.03
CA LEU A 67 -12.65 10.36 2.03
C LEU A 67 -13.45 11.60 1.60
N GLY A 68 -14.32 11.48 0.60
CA GLY A 68 -15.20 12.57 0.17
C GLY A 68 -16.22 12.98 1.24
N ILE A 69 -16.80 12.02 1.95
CA ILE A 69 -17.66 12.29 3.10
C ILE A 69 -16.84 12.93 4.22
N GLY A 70 -15.66 12.38 4.53
CA GLY A 70 -14.73 12.89 5.54
C GLY A 70 -14.29 14.34 5.29
N ALA A 71 -14.07 14.70 4.03
CA ALA A 71 -13.78 16.07 3.62
C ALA A 71 -14.99 17.00 3.76
N LYS A 72 -16.20 16.53 3.45
CA LYS A 72 -17.44 17.34 3.58
C LYS A 72 -17.77 17.68 5.04
N ILE A 73 -17.41 16.82 5.98
CA ILE A 73 -17.64 17.02 7.42
C ILE A 73 -16.43 17.66 8.13
N ASP A 74 -15.43 18.15 7.38
CA ASP A 74 -14.16 18.70 7.88
C ASP A 74 -13.39 17.77 8.85
N ALA A 75 -13.65 16.47 8.81
CA ALA A 75 -12.97 15.49 9.66
C ALA A 75 -11.58 15.14 9.12
N ILE A 76 -11.37 15.21 7.80
CA ILE A 76 -10.11 14.87 7.15
C ILE A 76 -9.85 15.89 6.03
N SER A 77 -8.74 16.63 6.12
CA SER A 77 -8.35 17.53 5.03
C SER A 77 -7.86 16.73 3.82
N PRO A 78 -8.38 16.98 2.61
CA PRO A 78 -7.97 16.25 1.40
C PRO A 78 -6.51 16.51 1.01
N THR A 79 -5.88 17.55 1.57
CA THR A 79 -4.48 17.92 1.34
C THR A 79 -3.48 17.24 2.29
N VAL A 80 -3.93 16.46 3.29
CA VAL A 80 -3.05 15.86 4.31
C VAL A 80 -1.88 15.09 3.68
N ILE A 81 -2.14 14.34 2.59
CA ILE A 81 -1.13 13.55 1.90
C ILE A 81 -0.13 14.44 1.17
N SER A 82 -0.60 15.49 0.48
CA SER A 82 0.25 16.44 -0.24
C SER A 82 1.10 17.29 0.70
N GLU A 83 0.56 17.70 1.85
CA GLU A 83 1.27 18.51 2.85
C GLU A 83 2.31 17.70 3.62
N ARG A 84 2.02 16.44 3.93
CA ARG A 84 2.90 15.56 4.73
C ARG A 84 3.62 14.50 3.88
N GLY A 85 3.78 14.76 2.59
CA GLY A 85 4.33 13.76 1.65
C GLY A 85 5.72 13.24 2.05
N LEU A 86 6.61 14.09 2.55
CA LEU A 86 7.95 13.69 2.99
C LEU A 86 7.92 12.82 4.26
N GLU A 87 7.08 13.19 5.24
CA GLU A 87 6.89 12.39 6.46
C GLU A 87 6.32 11.01 6.13
N LEU A 88 5.33 10.94 5.23
CA LEU A 88 4.71 9.70 4.75
C LEU A 88 5.71 8.84 3.96
N LEU A 89 6.56 9.45 3.14
CA LEU A 89 7.62 8.75 2.41
C LEU A 89 8.60 8.08 3.38
N SER A 90 9.09 8.83 4.38
CA SER A 90 9.99 8.31 5.40
C SER A 90 9.33 7.20 6.24
N ALA A 91 8.08 7.41 6.67
CA ALA A 91 7.30 6.40 7.41
C ALA A 91 7.13 5.10 6.59
N THR A 92 6.79 5.23 5.31
CA THR A 92 6.59 4.08 4.41
C THR A 92 7.90 3.36 4.12
N PHE A 93 9.00 4.10 4.00
CA PHE A 93 10.34 3.52 3.81
C PHE A 93 10.78 2.72 5.05
N ALA A 94 10.64 3.29 6.25
CA ALA A 94 10.92 2.60 7.50
C ALA A 94 10.02 1.36 7.66
N PHE A 95 8.73 1.48 7.35
CA PHE A 95 7.78 0.37 7.37
C PHE A 95 8.17 -0.74 6.38
N SER A 96 8.60 -0.40 5.15
CA SER A 96 9.06 -1.37 4.15
C SER A 96 10.26 -2.17 4.65
N PHE A 97 11.23 -1.51 5.29
CA PHE A 97 12.37 -2.20 5.90
C PHE A 97 11.95 -3.16 7.01
N LEU A 98 11.05 -2.72 7.90
CA LEU A 98 10.50 -3.56 8.97
C LEU A 98 9.75 -4.78 8.43
N VAL A 99 8.88 -4.58 7.43
CA VAL A 99 8.13 -5.67 6.79
C VAL A 99 9.08 -6.65 6.11
N THR A 100 10.12 -6.17 5.42
CA THR A 100 11.12 -7.04 4.78
C THR A 100 11.86 -7.90 5.83
N LEU A 101 12.26 -7.29 6.96
CA LEU A 101 12.87 -8.02 8.08
C LEU A 101 11.91 -9.07 8.66
N MET A 102 10.65 -8.71 8.87
CA MET A 102 9.62 -9.64 9.37
C MET A 102 9.37 -10.80 8.41
N LEU A 103 9.29 -10.53 7.10
CA LEU A 103 9.13 -11.55 6.06
C LEU A 103 10.34 -12.48 5.99
N TYR A 104 11.55 -11.94 6.15
CA TYR A 104 12.77 -12.75 6.23
C TYR A 104 12.76 -13.66 7.46
N ALA A 105 12.46 -13.13 8.64
CA ALA A 105 12.37 -13.91 9.88
C ALA A 105 11.25 -14.98 9.83
N ALA A 106 10.08 -14.63 9.29
CA ALA A 106 8.99 -15.58 9.07
C ALA A 106 9.36 -16.66 8.04
N GLY A 107 10.13 -16.28 7.01
CA GLY A 107 10.74 -17.19 6.03
C GLY A 107 11.61 -18.24 6.70
N CYS A 108 12.59 -17.81 7.50
CA CYS A 108 13.52 -18.69 8.20
C CYS A 108 12.83 -19.62 9.21
N ASN A 109 11.77 -19.16 9.88
CA ASN A 109 11.04 -19.95 10.87
C ASN A 109 10.00 -20.91 10.25
N SER A 110 9.65 -20.73 8.97
CA SER A 110 8.64 -21.56 8.32
C SER A 110 9.21 -22.94 7.98
N LYS A 111 8.85 -23.93 8.80
CA LYS A 111 9.13 -25.35 8.55
C LYS A 111 8.07 -26.05 7.67
N HIS A 112 7.11 -25.30 7.14
CA HIS A 112 6.00 -25.87 6.37
C HIS A 112 6.35 -26.02 4.89
N GLN A 113 6.37 -27.28 4.44
CA GLN A 113 6.74 -27.76 3.11
C GLN A 113 5.68 -27.51 2.01
N GLY A 114 4.67 -26.66 2.24
CA GLY A 114 3.67 -26.34 1.20
C GLY A 114 4.24 -25.38 0.16
N SER A 115 3.90 -25.50 -1.13
CA SER A 115 4.55 -24.71 -2.20
C SER A 115 4.32 -23.20 -2.10
N SER A 116 3.26 -22.75 -1.42
CA SER A 116 3.06 -21.31 -1.13
C SER A 116 4.12 -20.76 -0.17
N LEU A 117 4.66 -21.63 0.68
CA LEU A 117 5.60 -21.35 1.76
C LEU A 117 6.96 -22.04 1.56
N LYS A 118 7.22 -22.64 0.38
CA LYS A 118 8.48 -23.34 0.11
C LYS A 118 9.62 -22.34 0.22
N SER A 119 10.31 -22.43 1.34
CA SER A 119 11.43 -21.59 1.71
C SER A 119 12.58 -21.87 0.73
N HIS A 120 12.84 -20.96 -0.21
CA HIS A 120 14.03 -21.03 -1.05
C HIS A 120 15.16 -20.34 -0.31
N ILE A 121 15.87 -21.10 0.54
CA ILE A 121 17.09 -20.61 1.19
C ILE A 121 18.24 -21.00 0.28
N THR A 122 18.85 -20.00 -0.36
CA THR A 122 20.01 -20.17 -1.25
C THR A 122 21.29 -20.28 -0.42
N GLY A 123 21.27 -19.83 0.84
CA GLY A 123 22.42 -19.83 1.75
C GLY A 123 23.24 -18.54 1.69
N ASN A 124 22.90 -17.61 0.80
CA ASN A 124 23.47 -16.27 0.75
C ASN A 124 22.46 -15.27 1.33
N LEU A 125 22.80 -14.68 2.48
CA LEU A 125 21.92 -13.78 3.23
C LEU A 125 21.46 -12.56 2.40
N ILE A 126 22.34 -11.99 1.58
CA ILE A 126 21.99 -10.83 0.74
C ILE A 126 20.97 -11.22 -0.33
N HIS A 127 21.17 -12.37 -0.96
CA HIS A 127 20.29 -12.87 -2.01
C HIS A 127 18.91 -13.23 -1.44
N ASP A 128 18.89 -13.96 -0.32
CA ASP A 128 17.64 -14.39 0.33
C ASP A 128 16.86 -13.21 0.94
N TRP A 129 17.55 -12.14 1.35
CA TRP A 129 16.92 -10.89 1.78
C TRP A 129 16.35 -10.08 0.61
N TRP A 130 17.07 -9.99 -0.52
CA TRP A 130 16.63 -9.23 -1.69
C TRP A 130 15.45 -9.86 -2.43
N PHE A 131 15.51 -11.16 -2.69
CA PHE A 131 14.44 -11.87 -3.42
C PHE A 131 13.31 -12.35 -2.50
N GLY A 132 13.57 -12.41 -1.20
CA GLY A 132 12.66 -13.00 -0.22
C GLY A 132 12.70 -14.53 -0.25
N ILE A 133 12.44 -15.12 0.92
CA ILE A 133 12.53 -16.58 1.12
C ILE A 133 11.23 -17.30 0.70
N GLN A 134 10.08 -16.65 0.86
CA GLN A 134 8.75 -17.24 0.63
C GLN A 134 8.13 -16.74 -0.68
N LEU A 135 7.52 -17.66 -1.44
CA LEU A 135 6.85 -17.32 -2.69
C LEU A 135 5.55 -16.56 -2.48
N ASN A 136 4.69 -16.92 -1.53
CA ASN A 136 3.46 -16.17 -1.23
C ASN A 136 3.26 -16.13 0.30
N PRO A 137 3.88 -15.16 1.00
CA PRO A 137 3.67 -14.99 2.43
C PRO A 137 2.20 -14.64 2.70
N GLN A 138 1.58 -15.40 3.60
CA GLN A 138 0.20 -15.17 4.02
C GLN A 138 0.17 -14.73 5.48
N PHE A 139 -0.60 -13.69 5.77
CA PHE A 139 -0.86 -13.21 7.13
C PHE A 139 -2.36 -13.14 7.35
N LEU A 140 -2.88 -13.85 8.36
CA LEU A 140 -4.31 -13.89 8.68
C LEU A 140 -5.22 -14.24 7.48
N GLY A 141 -4.74 -15.11 6.58
CA GLY A 141 -5.47 -15.51 5.37
C GLY A 141 -5.43 -14.50 4.21
N ILE A 142 -4.67 -13.40 4.35
CA ILE A 142 -4.42 -12.43 3.30
C ILE A 142 -3.04 -12.68 2.70
N ASP A 143 -2.97 -12.79 1.37
CA ASP A 143 -1.71 -12.83 0.62
C ASP A 143 -1.05 -11.44 0.64
N LEU A 144 0.13 -11.33 1.24
CA LEU A 144 0.84 -10.06 1.40
C LEU A 144 1.26 -9.46 0.06
N LYS A 145 1.63 -10.28 -0.93
CA LYS A 145 2.02 -9.78 -2.25
C LYS A 145 0.83 -9.11 -2.91
N PHE A 146 -0.32 -9.77 -2.90
CA PHE A 146 -1.54 -9.21 -3.46
C PHE A 146 -2.02 -7.97 -2.68
N PHE A 147 -1.87 -7.97 -1.36
CA PHE A 147 -2.20 -6.83 -0.51
C PHE A 147 -1.34 -5.59 -0.84
N PHE A 148 -0.02 -5.74 -0.94
CA PHE A 148 0.88 -4.61 -1.22
C PHE A 148 0.71 -4.05 -2.63
N VAL A 149 0.43 -4.89 -3.63
CA VAL A 149 0.09 -4.41 -4.98
C VAL A 149 -1.16 -3.51 -4.93
N ARG A 150 -2.20 -3.95 -4.22
CA ARG A 150 -3.41 -3.14 -4.03
C ARG A 150 -3.09 -1.83 -3.31
N ALA A 151 -2.33 -1.91 -2.22
CA ALA A 151 -1.96 -0.74 -1.42
C ALA A 151 -1.12 0.27 -2.22
N GLY A 152 -0.21 -0.19 -3.07
CA GLY A 152 0.60 0.66 -3.93
C GLY A 152 -0.23 1.36 -5.00
N MET A 153 -1.06 0.61 -5.74
CA MET A 153 -1.87 1.16 -6.82
C MET A 153 -2.92 2.16 -6.32
N MET A 154 -3.61 1.85 -5.22
CA MET A 154 -4.56 2.77 -4.59
C MET A 154 -3.84 4.00 -4.02
N GLY A 155 -2.67 3.80 -3.38
CA GLY A 155 -1.89 4.88 -2.79
C GLY A 155 -1.43 5.89 -3.83
N TRP A 156 -0.98 5.42 -4.99
CA TRP A 156 -0.63 6.27 -6.13
C TRP A 156 -1.77 7.18 -6.56
N LEU A 157 -2.98 6.64 -6.72
CA LEU A 157 -4.16 7.43 -7.08
C LEU A 157 -4.47 8.51 -6.02
N PHE A 158 -4.35 8.19 -4.72
CA PHE A 158 -4.63 9.16 -3.66
C PHE A 158 -3.61 10.29 -3.59
N ILE A 159 -2.33 10.00 -3.84
CA ILE A 159 -1.32 11.04 -3.95
C ILE A 159 -1.70 12.02 -5.06
N ASN A 160 -2.12 11.49 -6.22
CA ASN A 160 -2.57 12.33 -7.35
C ASN A 160 -3.80 13.18 -6.99
N LEU A 161 -4.82 12.58 -6.36
CA LEU A 161 -6.02 13.30 -5.93
C LEU A 161 -5.71 14.37 -4.87
N SER A 162 -4.79 14.10 -3.95
CA SER A 162 -4.39 15.05 -2.91
C SER A 162 -3.62 16.24 -3.50
N ILE A 163 -2.75 15.99 -4.48
CA ILE A 163 -2.06 17.07 -5.23
C ILE A 163 -3.09 17.91 -6.00
N LEU A 164 -4.06 17.28 -6.67
CA LEU A 164 -5.13 17.99 -7.36
C LEU A 164 -5.92 18.89 -6.40
N ALA A 165 -6.32 18.36 -5.24
CA ALA A 165 -7.02 19.14 -4.22
C ALA A 165 -6.22 20.35 -3.76
N LYS A 166 -4.91 20.20 -3.57
CA LYS A 166 -4.00 21.30 -3.23
C LYS A 166 -3.94 22.36 -4.34
N THR A 167 -3.79 21.95 -5.60
CA THR A 167 -3.76 22.88 -6.74
C THR A 167 -5.07 23.66 -6.91
N ILE A 168 -6.21 23.03 -6.60
CA ILE A 168 -7.52 23.71 -6.59
C ILE A 168 -7.58 24.76 -5.48
N LEU A 169 -7.07 24.46 -4.29
CA LEU A 169 -7.01 25.41 -3.17
C LEU A 169 -6.05 26.58 -3.43
N ASP A 170 -4.95 26.32 -4.14
CA ASP A 170 -3.96 27.33 -4.53
C ASP A 170 -4.38 28.12 -5.80
N ASP A 171 -5.62 27.93 -6.31
CA ASP A 171 -6.17 28.55 -7.53
C ASP A 171 -5.26 28.44 -8.78
N SER A 172 -4.40 27.41 -8.84
CA SER A 172 -3.35 27.25 -9.85
C SER A 172 -3.63 26.11 -10.84
N LEU A 173 -4.92 25.82 -11.06
CA LEU A 173 -5.37 24.71 -11.91
C LEU A 173 -4.95 24.90 -13.38
N SER A 174 -3.95 24.14 -13.82
CA SER A 174 -3.49 24.13 -15.21
C SER A 174 -4.14 23.02 -16.05
N CYS A 175 -4.28 23.24 -17.36
CA CYS A 175 -4.76 22.22 -18.30
C CYS A 175 -3.89 20.94 -18.25
N SER A 176 -2.58 21.10 -18.07
CA SER A 176 -1.63 19.99 -17.90
C SER A 176 -1.96 19.14 -16.67
N MET A 177 -2.36 19.75 -15.56
CA MET A 177 -2.78 19.02 -14.36
C MET A 177 -4.05 18.21 -14.62
N ILE A 178 -5.05 18.79 -15.30
CA ILE A 178 -6.29 18.08 -15.63
C ILE A 178 -6.01 16.87 -16.53
N LEU A 179 -5.20 17.05 -17.58
CA LEU A 179 -4.79 15.97 -18.48
C LEU A 179 -4.06 14.85 -17.74
N TYR A 180 -3.12 15.21 -16.85
CA TYR A 180 -2.41 14.24 -16.02
C TYR A 180 -3.36 13.38 -15.18
N GLN A 181 -4.33 14.02 -14.51
CA GLN A 181 -5.30 13.30 -13.68
C GLN A 181 -6.19 12.37 -14.50
N VAL A 182 -6.64 12.81 -15.68
CA VAL A 182 -7.45 11.97 -16.58
C VAL A 182 -6.64 10.74 -17.02
N PHE A 183 -5.38 10.90 -17.40
CA PHE A 183 -4.53 9.76 -17.77
C PHE A 183 -4.31 8.80 -16.60
N CYS A 184 -4.05 9.31 -15.39
CA CYS A 184 -3.83 8.46 -14.22
C CYS A 184 -5.08 7.71 -13.73
N VAL A 185 -6.29 8.19 -14.03
CA VAL A 185 -7.54 7.50 -13.66
C VAL A 185 -7.94 6.45 -14.69
N VAL A 186 -7.62 6.69 -15.97
CA VAL A 186 -8.03 5.82 -17.09
C VAL A 186 -7.06 4.65 -17.33
N ILE A 187 -5.78 4.82 -17.00
CA ILE A 187 -4.70 3.83 -17.17
C ILE A 187 -4.52 3.01 -15.90
#